data_AF-A0A7X6WID0-F1
#
_entry.id   AF-A0A7X6WID0-F1
#
_cell.length_a   1.000
_cell.length_b   1.000
_cell.length_c   1.000
_cell.angle_alpha   90.00
_cell.angle_beta   90.00
_cell.angle_gamma   90.00
#
_symmetry.space_group_name_H-M   'P 1'
#
loop_
_entity.id
_entity.type
_entity.pdbx_description
1 polymer ?
#
loop_
_entity_poly.entity_id
_entity_poly.type
_entity_poly.pdbx_seq_one_letter_code
_entity_poly.pdbx_strand_id
1 'polypeptide(L)' 'MKINQIKDSDTMLIAIIGDLIDSKQLDNRQQIQEQLQSALDSINIQFKDDIVSQLTLTLGDEFQGLLKV' A
#
# COMPACT_ATOMS: atom_id res chain seq x y z
N MET A 1 -29.15 -15.73 29.23
CA MET A 1 -27.74 -15.92 28.81
C MET A 1 -27.40 -14.83 27.81
N LYS A 2 -26.52 -13.88 28.18
CA LYS A 2 -25.94 -12.95 27.21
C LYS A 2 -24.68 -13.61 26.69
N ILE A 3 -24.71 -14.03 25.43
CA ILE A 3 -23.53 -14.42 24.68
C ILE A 3 -22.66 -13.16 24.59
N ASN A 4 -21.52 -13.17 25.27
CA ASN A 4 -20.54 -12.11 25.21
C ASN A 4 -20.11 -11.97 23.75
N GLN A 5 -20.48 -10.84 23.14
CA GLN A 5 -19.80 -10.38 21.93
C GLN A 5 -18.34 -10.18 22.33
N ILE A 6 -17.48 -11.07 21.86
CA ILE A 6 -16.04 -10.86 21.81
C ILE A 6 -15.90 -9.59 20.97
N LYS A 7 -15.64 -8.47 21.62
CA LYS A 7 -15.22 -7.25 20.95
C LYS A 7 -13.87 -7.63 20.36
N ASP A 8 -13.83 -7.94 19.06
CA ASP A 8 -12.59 -7.85 18.31
C ASP A 8 -12.01 -6.48 18.68
N SER A 9 -10.82 -6.49 19.28
CA SER A 9 -10.09 -5.26 19.57
C SER A 9 -10.03 -4.45 18.27
N ASP A 10 -10.64 -3.26 18.27
CA ASP A 10 -10.66 -2.36 17.12
C ASP A 10 -9.23 -2.20 16.60
N THR A 11 -8.90 -2.91 15.52
CA THR A 11 -7.57 -2.86 14.93
C THR A 11 -7.51 -1.54 14.17
N MET A 12 -6.61 -0.66 14.60
CA MET A 12 -6.46 0.62 13.95
C MET A 12 -5.80 0.40 12.60
N LEU A 13 -6.41 0.94 11.54
CA LEU A 13 -5.92 0.78 10.18
C LEU A 13 -5.44 2.13 9.64
N ILE A 14 -4.33 2.10 8.91
CA ILE A 14 -3.79 3.23 8.17
C ILE A 14 -3.83 2.90 6.68
N ALA A 15 -4.56 3.72 5.92
CA ALA A 15 -4.49 3.71 4.47
C ALA A 15 -3.37 4.63 3.98
N ILE A 16 -2.50 4.12 3.12
CA ILE A 16 -1.48 4.90 2.42
C ILE A 16 -1.85 4.95 0.94
N ILE A 17 -1.95 6.16 0.39
CA ILE A 17 -2.22 6.40 -1.02
C ILE A 17 -1.27 7.50 -1.49
N GLY A 18 -0.67 7.33 -2.66
CA GLY A 18 0.21 8.33 -3.26
C GLY A 18 0.14 8.30 -4.78
N ASP A 19 0.59 9.38 -5.40
CA ASP A 19 0.61 9.56 -6.86
C ASP A 19 1.94 10.17 -7.30
N LEU A 20 2.47 9.73 -8.44
CA LEU A 20 3.69 10.28 -9.03
C LEU A 20 3.34 11.46 -9.93
N ILE A 21 3.60 12.67 -9.43
CA ILE A 21 3.35 13.93 -10.14
C ILE A 21 4.09 13.97 -11.48
N ASP A 22 3.41 14.44 -12.53
CA ASP A 22 3.95 14.64 -13.89
C ASP A 22 4.57 13.40 -14.56
N SER A 23 4.22 12.20 -14.07
CA SER A 23 4.57 10.90 -14.64
C SER A 23 4.41 10.78 -16.17
N LYS A 24 3.39 11.44 -16.74
CA LYS A 24 3.04 11.42 -18.16
C LYS A 24 4.01 12.20 -19.03
N GLN A 25 4.80 13.10 -18.44
CA GLN A 25 5.80 13.91 -19.13
C GLN A 25 7.20 13.27 -19.06
N LEU A 26 7.34 12.14 -18.36
CA LEU A 26 8.60 11.43 -18.23
C LEU A 26 8.89 10.63 -19.50
N ASP A 27 9.97 10.97 -20.19
CA ASP A 27 10.44 10.25 -21.38
C ASP A 27 10.75 8.77 -21.08
N ASN A 28 11.11 8.46 -19.84
CA ASN A 28 11.43 7.13 -19.33
C ASN A 28 10.36 6.59 -18.36
N ARG A 29 9.09 6.97 -18.57
CA ARG A 29 7.96 6.59 -17.70
C ARG A 29 7.95 5.12 -17.28
N GLN A 30 8.18 4.20 -18.22
CA GLN A 30 8.21 2.77 -17.92
C GLN A 30 9.30 2.40 -16.89
N GLN A 31 10.53 2.91 -17.07
CA GLN A 31 11.63 2.62 -16.16
C GLN A 31 11.35 3.16 -14.75
N ILE A 32 10.70 4.33 -14.66
CA ILE A 32 10.34 4.93 -13.38
C ILE A 32 9.22 4.14 -12.70
N GLN A 33 8.23 3.65 -13.46
CA GLN A 33 7.20 2.73 -12.94
C GLN A 33 7.83 1.42 -12.41
N GLU A 34 8.79 0.85 -13.12
CA GLU A 34 9.52 -0.35 -12.68
C GLU A 34 10.32 -0.12 -11.39
N GLN A 35 10.96 1.06 -11.27
CA GLN A 35 11.67 1.46 -10.04
C GLN A 35 10.70 1.66 -8.87
N LEU A 36 9.57 2.33 -9.11
CA LEU A 36 8.53 2.51 -8.10
C LEU A 36 7.97 1.16 -7.64
N GLN A 37 7.65 0.27 -8.58
CA GLN A 37 7.18 -1.08 -8.24
C GLN A 37 8.21 -1.83 -7.38
N SER A 38 9.50 -1.79 -7.75
CA SER A 38 10.56 -2.44 -7.00
C SER A 38 10.72 -1.88 -5.57
N ALA A 39 10.51 -0.58 -5.39
CA ALA A 39 10.51 0.06 -4.09
C ALA A 39 9.31 -0.39 -3.23
N LEU A 40 8.10 -0.40 -3.81
CA LEU A 40 6.89 -0.89 -3.14
C LEU A 40 7.01 -2.36 -2.75
N ASP A 41 7.58 -3.21 -3.62
CA ASP A 41 7.84 -4.62 -3.34
C ASP A 41 8.81 -4.81 -2.16
N SER A 42 9.86 -3.97 -2.10
CA SER A 42 10.81 -3.99 -0.99
C SER A 42 10.12 -3.64 0.34
N ILE A 43 9.22 -2.65 0.33
CA ILE A 43 8.43 -2.27 1.51
C ILE A 43 7.46 -3.41 1.88
N ASN A 44 6.80 -4.03 0.89
CA ASN A 44 5.91 -5.17 1.10
C ASN A 44 6.62 -6.34 1.78
N ILE A 45 7.88 -6.60 1.42
CA ILE A 45 8.70 -7.65 2.05
C ILE A 45 9.11 -7.24 3.47
N GLN A 46 9.59 -6.00 3.63
CA GLN A 46 10.14 -5.51 4.90
C GLN A 46 9.06 -5.40 6.00
N PHE A 47 7.85 -4.98 5.65
CA PHE A 47 6.76 -4.72 6.59
C PHE A 47 5.59 -5.72 6.43
N LYS A 48 5.85 -6.91 5.89
CA LYS A 48 4.82 -7.93 5.60
C LYS A 48 3.91 -8.26 6.79
N ASP A 49 4.42 -8.15 8.01
CA ASP A 49 3.69 -8.52 9.22
C ASP A 49 2.73 -7.41 9.67
N ASP A 50 2.95 -6.17 9.22
CA ASP A 50 2.15 -4.97 9.50
C ASP A 50 1.20 -4.60 8.34
N ILE A 51 1.46 -5.15 7.15
CA ILE A 51 0.67 -4.91 5.95
C ILE A 51 -0.56 -5.82 5.91
N VAL A 52 -1.73 -5.18 5.87
CA VAL A 52 -3.04 -5.84 5.67
C VAL A 52 -3.35 -5.98 4.18
N SER A 53 -2.96 -4.99 3.38
CA SER A 53 -3.05 -5.00 1.91
C SER A 53 -1.78 -4.41 1.31
N GLN A 54 -1.13 -5.17 0.44
CA GLN A 54 0.15 -4.81 -0.17
C GLN A 54 0.08 -3.45 -0.84
N LEU A 55 1.17 -2.68 -0.70
CA LEU A 55 1.40 -1.49 -1.49
C LEU A 55 1.48 -1.90 -2.97
N THR A 56 0.48 -1.50 -3.74
CA THR A 56 0.30 -1.90 -5.13
C THR A 56 0.23 -0.67 -6.01
N LEU A 57 1.04 -0.65 -7.08
CA LEU A 57 0.91 0.35 -8.15
C LEU A 57 -0.39 0.08 -8.91
N THR A 58 -1.24 1.09 -9.04
CA THR A 58 -2.47 1.02 -9.83
C THR A 58 -2.23 1.49 -11.27
N LEU A 59 -3.29 1.64 -12.07
CA LEU A 59 -3.16 1.89 -13.49
C LEU A 59 -2.62 3.31 -13.77
N GLY A 60 -1.30 3.41 -13.92
CA GLY A 60 -0.60 4.67 -14.09
C GLY A 60 0.53 4.80 -13.08
N ASP A 61 0.37 5.72 -12.14
CA ASP A 61 1.46 6.25 -11.32
C ASP A 61 1.04 6.40 -9.85
N GLU A 62 -0.21 6.05 -9.58
CA GLU A 62 -0.81 5.98 -8.26
C GLU A 62 -0.45 4.64 -7.59
N PHE A 63 -0.34 4.64 -6.27
CA PHE A 63 -0.22 3.43 -5.47
C PHE A 63 -1.08 3.51 -4.22
N GLN A 64 -1.43 2.35 -3.69
CA GLN A 64 -2.25 2.25 -2.48
C GLN A 64 -1.83 1.05 -1.64
N GLY A 65 -2.04 1.12 -0.33
CA GLY A 65 -1.87 0.02 0.61
C GLY A 65 -2.55 0.27 1.95
N LEU A 66 -2.66 -0.79 2.75
CA LEU A 66 -3.32 -0.77 4.05
C LEU A 66 -2.45 -1.44 5.11
N LEU A 67 -2.25 -0.77 6.24
CA LEU A 67 -1.46 -1.25 7.36
C LEU A 67 -2.30 -1.33 8.62
N LYS A 68 -1.94 -2.22 9.53
CA LYS A 68 -2.46 -2.26 10.91
C LYS A 68 -1.48 -1.59 11.85
N VAL A 69 -1.99 -1.03 12.94
CA VAL A 69 -1.26 -0.39 14.04
C VAL A 69 -1.66 -1.02 15.36
#